data_AF-A0A3B8W1X3-F1
#
_entry.id   AF-A0A3B8W1X3-F1
#
_cell.length_a   1.000
_cell.length_b   1.000
_cell.length_c   1.000
_cell.angle_alpha   90.00
_cell.angle_beta   90.00
_cell.angle_gamma   90.00
#
_symmetry.space_group_name_H-M   'P 1'
#
loop_
_entity.id
_entity.type
_entity.pdbx_description
1 polymer ?
#
loop_
_entity_poly.entity_id
_entity_poly.type
_entity_poly.pdbx_seq_one_letter_code
_entity_poly.pdbx_strand_id
1 'polypeptide(L)'
;VYRQEKGLPPIAISEKLTRVAQLHIKDLDAHFDPTTRDGCNMHTWSAHGAWTPCCYTRDHKEANCMWNKPREIANFDTDGFEIAGFGSAGLNPQQALDMWKTSAGHNAVMINEGIWKSKTWQSVGIGIGKRFAVVWFADRADDVNCR
;
A
#
# COMPACT_ATOMS: atom_id res chain seq x y z
N VAL A 1 14.20 9.54 -5.40
CA VAL A 1 14.18 11.01 -5.26
C VAL A 1 13.74 11.45 -3.87
N TYR A 2 12.47 11.33 -3.45
CA TYR A 2 12.03 11.86 -2.14
C TYR A 2 12.77 11.33 -0.90
N ARG A 3 12.97 10.01 -0.79
CA ARG A 3 13.76 9.43 0.32
C ARG A 3 15.22 9.90 0.31
N GLN A 4 15.80 10.06 -0.88
CA GLN A 4 17.18 10.56 -1.02
C GLN A 4 17.30 12.03 -0.57
N GLU A 5 16.31 12.87 -0.86
CA GLU A 5 16.24 14.25 -0.35
C GLU A 5 16.18 14.31 1.19
N LYS A 6 15.70 13.24 1.82
CA LYS A 6 15.68 13.07 3.29
C LYS A 6 16.90 12.33 3.83
N GLY A 7 17.90 12.04 3.00
CA GLY A 7 19.09 11.29 3.41
C GLY A 7 18.83 9.80 3.69
N LEU A 8 17.70 9.26 3.23
CA LEU A 8 17.31 7.87 3.42
C LEU A 8 17.68 7.02 2.20
N PRO A 9 18.02 5.74 2.39
CA PRO A 9 18.32 4.85 1.29
C PRO A 9 17.11 4.62 0.38
N PRO A 10 17.33 4.37 -0.93
CA PRO A 10 16.26 3.91 -1.81
C PRO A 10 15.75 2.54 -1.36
N ILE A 11 14.50 2.24 -1.71
CA ILE A 11 13.85 0.96 -1.42
C ILE A 11 13.80 0.17 -2.74
N ALA A 12 14.12 -1.12 -2.72
CA ALA A 12 14.07 -1.95 -3.91
C ALA A 12 12.62 -2.24 -4.33
N ILE A 13 12.35 -2.25 -5.63
CA ILE A 13 11.05 -2.69 -6.15
C ILE A 13 10.91 -4.20 -5.91
N SER A 14 9.76 -4.61 -5.38
CA SER A 14 9.39 -6.01 -5.15
C SER A 14 8.33 -6.43 -6.16
N GLU A 15 8.56 -7.54 -6.86
CA GLU A 15 7.58 -8.14 -7.76
C GLU A 15 6.38 -8.68 -6.98
N LYS A 16 6.63 -9.28 -5.80
CA LYS A 16 5.58 -9.82 -4.93
C LYS A 16 4.66 -8.70 -4.42
N LEU A 17 5.20 -7.62 -3.88
CA LEU A 17 4.41 -6.48 -3.42
C LEU A 17 3.77 -5.72 -4.58
N THR A 18 4.43 -5.63 -5.73
CA THR A 18 3.83 -5.02 -6.93
C THR A 18 2.61 -5.81 -7.39
N ARG A 19 2.66 -7.15 -7.35
CA ARG A 19 1.50 -8.00 -7.63
C ARG A 19 0.34 -7.72 -6.67
N VAL A 20 0.61 -7.61 -5.37
CA VAL A 20 -0.40 -7.27 -4.34
C VAL A 20 -1.02 -5.91 -4.68
N ALA A 21 -0.19 -4.89 -4.92
CA ALA A 21 -0.63 -3.53 -5.20
C ALA A 21 -1.49 -3.45 -6.48
N GLN A 22 -1.09 -4.14 -7.54
CA GLN A 22 -1.84 -4.18 -8.80
C GLN A 22 -3.19 -4.90 -8.66
N LEU A 23 -3.26 -5.96 -7.86
CA LEU A 23 -4.54 -6.63 -7.58
C LEU A 23 -5.45 -5.75 -6.74
N HIS A 24 -4.90 -5.08 -5.72
CA HIS A 24 -5.69 -4.19 -4.87
C HIS A 24 -6.28 -3.03 -5.66
N ILE A 25 -5.50 -2.41 -6.54
CA ILE A 25 -6.00 -1.32 -7.39
C ILE A 25 -7.13 -1.77 -8.31
N LYS A 26 -7.02 -2.96 -8.90
CA LYS A 26 -8.11 -3.52 -9.74
C LYS A 26 -9.37 -3.72 -8.92
N ASP A 27 -9.22 -4.19 -7.68
CA ASP A 27 -10.33 -4.36 -6.73
C ASP A 27 -10.97 -3.02 -6.37
N LEU A 28 -10.17 -2.03 -5.96
CA LEU A 28 -10.65 -0.69 -5.60
C LEU A 28 -11.35 0.00 -6.78
N ASP A 29 -10.77 -0.04 -7.98
CA ASP A 29 -11.37 0.59 -9.16
C ASP A 29 -12.72 -0.05 -9.54
N ALA A 30 -12.90 -1.35 -9.28
CA ALA A 30 -14.09 -2.11 -9.67
C ALA A 30 -15.18 -2.16 -8.57
N HIS A 31 -14.77 -2.16 -7.30
CA HIS A 31 -15.64 -2.54 -6.18
C HIS A 31 -15.65 -1.53 -5.02
N PHE A 32 -14.82 -0.50 -5.05
CA PHE A 32 -14.81 0.54 -4.00
C PHE A 32 -15.37 1.86 -4.52
N ASP A 33 -16.32 2.41 -3.77
CA ASP A 33 -16.86 3.75 -3.99
C ASP A 33 -16.51 4.63 -2.77
N PRO A 34 -15.61 5.62 -2.92
CA PRO A 34 -15.22 6.48 -1.80
C PRO A 34 -16.36 7.40 -1.31
N THR A 35 -17.50 7.43 -2.00
CA THR A 35 -18.68 8.20 -1.60
C THR A 35 -19.64 7.40 -0.73
N THR A 36 -19.49 6.08 -0.62
CA THR A 36 -20.30 5.27 0.28
C THR A 36 -19.95 5.57 1.73
N ARG A 37 -20.97 5.51 2.60
CA ARG A 37 -20.83 5.73 4.06
C ARG A 37 -20.88 4.41 4.83
N ASP A 38 -20.31 3.36 4.26
CA ASP A 38 -20.25 2.02 4.87
C ASP A 38 -19.21 1.91 6.00
N GLY A 39 -18.35 2.93 6.15
CA GLY A 39 -17.36 3.01 7.21
C GLY A 39 -16.01 2.36 6.87
N CYS A 40 -15.91 1.73 5.69
CA CYS A 40 -14.67 1.18 5.18
C CYS A 40 -13.84 2.28 4.48
N ASN A 41 -12.52 2.12 4.46
CA ASN A 41 -11.61 3.03 3.75
C ASN A 41 -10.86 2.28 2.63
N MET A 42 -9.94 2.97 1.96
CA MET A 42 -9.21 2.45 0.79
C MET A 42 -8.28 1.25 1.07
N HIS A 43 -8.11 0.82 2.33
CA HIS A 43 -7.37 -0.40 2.67
C HIS A 43 -8.28 -1.65 2.71
N THR A 44 -9.55 -1.49 2.32
CA THR A 44 -10.56 -2.55 2.24
C THR A 44 -10.31 -3.47 1.05
N TRP A 45 -10.62 -4.76 1.20
CA TRP A 45 -10.56 -5.73 0.10
C TRP A 45 -11.93 -6.37 -0.10
N SER A 46 -12.44 -6.33 -1.33
CA SER A 46 -13.73 -6.92 -1.67
C SER A 46 -13.68 -8.45 -1.68
N ALA A 47 -14.84 -9.10 -1.81
CA ALA A 47 -14.94 -10.56 -1.95
C ALA A 47 -14.70 -11.07 -3.39
N HIS A 48 -14.27 -10.20 -4.32
CA HIS A 48 -14.11 -10.51 -5.75
C HIS A 48 -12.70 -10.98 -6.14
N GLY A 49 -12.03 -11.74 -5.27
CA GLY A 49 -10.71 -12.28 -5.57
C GLY A 49 -10.32 -13.47 -4.73
N ALA A 50 -9.15 -14.05 -5.04
CA ALA A 50 -8.56 -15.15 -4.30
C ALA A 50 -7.80 -14.63 -3.06
N TRP A 51 -8.53 -13.93 -2.19
CA TRP A 51 -8.06 -13.39 -0.92
C TRP A 51 -9.22 -13.27 0.07
N THR A 52 -8.91 -13.02 1.33
CA THR A 52 -9.89 -12.92 2.42
C THR A 52 -10.47 -11.51 2.41
N PRO A 53 -11.78 -11.31 2.15
CA PRO A 53 -12.35 -9.96 2.13
C PRO A 53 -12.31 -9.31 3.51
N CYS A 54 -12.30 -7.98 3.55
CA CYS A 54 -12.42 -7.23 4.80
C CYS A 54 -12.93 -5.81 4.57
N CYS A 55 -13.52 -5.23 5.61
CA CYS A 55 -13.78 -3.80 5.74
C CYS A 55 -12.71 -3.17 6.63
N TYR A 56 -11.85 -2.32 6.07
CA TYR A 56 -10.86 -1.61 6.88
C TYR A 56 -11.46 -0.32 7.46
N THR A 57 -11.69 -0.29 8.77
CA THR A 57 -12.28 0.84 9.49
C THR A 57 -11.26 1.91 9.86
N ARG A 58 -11.74 3.14 10.07
CA ARG A 58 -10.91 4.31 10.40
C ARG A 58 -10.15 4.21 11.73
N ASP A 59 -10.59 3.34 12.64
CA ASP A 59 -9.93 3.13 13.94
C ASP A 59 -8.72 2.19 13.87
N HIS A 60 -8.37 1.72 12.66
CA HIS A 60 -7.23 0.83 12.41
C HIS A 60 -7.26 -0.50 13.18
N LYS A 61 -8.40 -0.89 13.77
CA LYS A 61 -8.52 -2.17 14.49
C LYS A 61 -8.33 -3.37 13.56
N GLU A 62 -8.69 -3.21 12.29
CA GLU A 62 -8.56 -4.23 11.24
C GLU A 62 -7.21 -4.17 10.51
N ALA A 63 -6.15 -3.69 11.16
CA ALA A 63 -4.82 -3.59 10.56
C ALA A 63 -4.30 -4.90 9.98
N ASN A 64 -4.65 -6.04 10.62
CA ASN A 64 -4.35 -7.39 10.14
C ASN A 64 -4.89 -7.67 8.74
N CYS A 65 -5.99 -7.03 8.34
CA CYS A 65 -6.50 -7.22 6.98
C CYS A 65 -5.48 -6.75 5.95
N MET A 66 -4.89 -5.59 6.15
CA MET A 66 -3.86 -5.05 5.26
C MET A 66 -2.56 -5.86 5.38
N TRP A 67 -2.11 -6.12 6.61
CA TRP A 67 -0.79 -6.73 6.87
C TRP A 67 -0.64 -8.12 6.27
N ASN A 68 -1.72 -8.90 6.20
CA ASN A 68 -1.68 -10.27 5.72
C ASN A 68 -1.74 -10.44 4.20
N LYS A 69 -2.07 -9.38 3.43
CA LYS A 69 -2.24 -9.49 1.98
C LYS A 69 -1.01 -9.97 1.22
N PRO A 70 0.21 -9.52 1.55
CA PRO A 70 1.42 -10.07 0.92
C PRO A 70 1.60 -11.58 1.14
N ARG A 71 1.30 -12.08 2.34
CA ARG A 71 1.34 -13.53 2.64
C ARG A 71 0.32 -14.28 1.79
N GLU A 72 -0.92 -13.81 1.79
CA GLU A 72 -2.05 -14.44 1.12
C GLU A 72 -1.89 -14.48 -0.41
N ILE A 73 -1.45 -13.37 -1.01
CA ILE A 73 -1.48 -13.20 -2.47
C ILE A 73 -0.16 -13.60 -3.13
N ALA A 74 0.97 -13.34 -2.45
CA ALA A 74 2.30 -13.42 -3.06
C ALA A 74 3.26 -14.34 -2.29
N ASN A 75 2.79 -15.05 -1.27
CA ASN A 75 3.63 -15.88 -0.40
C ASN A 75 4.86 -15.11 0.10
N PHE A 76 4.61 -13.89 0.57
CA PHE A 76 5.61 -12.98 1.12
C PHE A 76 5.58 -13.07 2.64
N ASP A 77 6.64 -13.53 3.27
CA ASP A 77 6.61 -14.06 4.64
C ASP A 77 6.66 -13.00 5.75
N THR A 78 6.48 -11.72 5.43
CA THR A 78 6.39 -10.60 6.38
C THR A 78 5.13 -9.76 6.14
N ASP A 79 4.83 -8.88 7.10
CA ASP A 79 3.72 -7.95 7.01
C ASP A 79 3.97 -6.92 5.90
N GLY A 80 2.89 -6.52 5.22
CA GLY A 80 2.90 -5.37 4.32
C GLY A 80 2.19 -4.17 4.91
N PHE A 81 2.73 -2.98 4.67
CA PHE A 81 2.12 -1.73 5.07
C PHE A 81 1.75 -0.91 3.84
N GLU A 82 0.53 -0.41 3.77
CA GLU A 82 0.03 0.32 2.61
C GLU A 82 -0.19 1.80 2.91
N ILE A 83 0.10 2.64 1.93
CA ILE A 83 -0.50 3.98 1.81
C ILE A 83 -1.37 4.00 0.55
N ALA A 84 -2.55 4.60 0.65
CA ALA A 84 -3.50 4.70 -0.44
C ALA A 84 -3.80 6.17 -0.76
N GLY A 85 -4.15 6.43 -2.02
CA GLY A 85 -4.51 7.75 -2.51
C GLY A 85 -5.67 7.64 -3.48
N PHE A 86 -6.53 8.66 -3.49
CA PHE A 86 -7.68 8.77 -4.39
C PHE A 86 -7.70 10.13 -5.08
N GLY A 87 -8.02 10.14 -6.37
CA GLY A 87 -8.30 11.34 -7.16
C GLY A 87 -9.49 11.11 -8.07
N SER A 88 -10.49 11.99 -7.99
CA SER A 88 -11.74 11.87 -8.76
C SER A 88 -11.53 11.92 -10.28
N ALA A 89 -10.57 12.73 -10.74
CA ALA A 89 -10.14 12.81 -12.14
C ALA A 89 -8.98 11.85 -12.49
N GLY A 90 -8.65 10.95 -11.57
CA GLY A 90 -7.48 10.09 -11.62
C GLY A 90 -6.26 10.65 -10.91
N LEU A 91 -5.28 9.77 -10.71
CA LEU A 91 -4.01 10.09 -10.05
C LEU A 91 -2.84 9.61 -10.89
N ASN A 92 -1.97 10.54 -11.27
CA ASN A 92 -0.66 10.20 -11.77
C ASN A 92 0.35 9.98 -10.62
N PRO A 93 1.51 9.34 -10.86
CA PRO A 93 2.48 9.02 -9.82
C PRO A 93 2.95 10.24 -9.01
N GLN A 94 3.16 11.38 -9.68
CA GLN A 94 3.66 12.60 -9.04
C GLN A 94 2.61 13.23 -8.12
N GLN A 95 1.35 13.28 -8.57
CA GLN A 95 0.22 13.76 -7.77
C GLN A 95 0.00 12.91 -6.52
N ALA A 96 0.07 11.58 -6.66
CA ALA A 96 -0.04 10.67 -5.53
C ALA A 96 1.10 10.90 -4.51
N LEU A 97 2.33 11.01 -4.99
CA LEU A 97 3.50 11.30 -4.13
C LEU A 97 3.37 12.63 -3.39
N ASP A 98 2.99 13.71 -4.08
CA ASP A 98 2.83 15.03 -3.45
C ASP A 98 1.67 15.05 -2.44
N MET A 99 0.59 14.32 -2.70
CA MET A 99 -0.48 14.11 -1.73
C MET A 99 0.03 13.39 -0.47
N TRP A 100 0.79 12.31 -0.63
CA TRP A 100 1.32 11.58 0.52
C TRP A 100 2.35 12.38 1.31
N LYS A 101 3.12 13.25 0.67
CA LYS A 101 4.09 14.14 1.34
C LYS A 101 3.43 15.15 2.27
N THR A 102 2.23 15.62 1.93
CA THR A 102 1.48 16.61 2.75
C THR A 102 0.64 15.96 3.86
N SER A 103 0.43 14.64 3.79
CA SER A 103 -0.28 13.89 4.84
C SER A 103 0.70 13.34 5.86
N ALA A 104 0.61 13.79 7.12
CA ALA A 104 1.53 13.38 8.18
C ALA A 104 1.62 11.85 8.35
N GLY A 105 0.48 11.15 8.27
CA GLY A 105 0.44 9.69 8.37
C GLY A 105 1.15 9.00 7.21
N HIS A 106 0.82 9.36 5.98
CA HIS A 106 1.44 8.75 4.79
C HIS A 106 2.93 9.11 4.68
N ASN A 107 3.29 10.36 4.95
CA ASN A 107 4.67 10.81 4.96
C ASN A 107 5.49 10.00 5.98
N ALA A 108 4.97 9.82 7.19
CA ALA A 108 5.68 9.07 8.23
C ALA A 108 5.99 7.62 7.81
N VAL A 109 5.09 6.95 7.08
CA VAL A 109 5.37 5.63 6.48
C VAL A 109 6.50 5.74 5.45
N MET A 110 6.39 6.68 4.49
CA MET A 110 7.35 6.81 3.39
C MET A 110 8.78 7.10 3.83
N ILE A 111 8.97 7.77 4.97
CA ILE A 111 10.29 8.20 5.48
C ILE A 111 10.65 7.63 6.85
N ASN A 112 9.96 6.58 7.31
CA ASN A 112 10.24 5.87 8.56
C ASN A 112 10.23 6.77 9.82
N GLU A 113 9.25 7.68 9.93
CA GLU A 113 9.08 8.53 11.11
C GLU A 113 8.07 7.98 12.12
N GLY A 114 8.05 8.55 13.32
CA GLY A 114 7.11 8.16 14.38
C GLY A 114 7.23 6.68 14.75
N ILE A 115 6.13 5.94 14.66
CA ILE A 115 6.07 4.50 14.97
C ILE A 115 6.89 3.64 13.99
N TRP A 116 7.28 4.19 12.83
CA TRP A 116 8.01 3.49 11.78
C TRP A 116 9.53 3.58 11.92
N LYS A 117 10.05 4.27 12.94
CA LYS A 117 11.49 4.48 13.16
C LYS A 117 12.29 3.19 13.33
N SER A 118 11.67 2.14 13.87
CA SER A 118 12.30 0.83 14.04
C SER A 118 12.26 -0.03 12.78
N LYS A 119 11.53 0.39 11.73
CA LYS A 119 11.43 -0.32 10.46
C LYS A 119 12.49 0.20 9.49
N THR A 120 13.05 -0.71 8.70
CA THR A 120 13.90 -0.38 7.55
C THR A 120 13.26 -1.01 6.33
N TRP A 121 12.67 -0.19 5.46
CA TRP A 121 12.04 -0.69 4.24
C TRP A 121 13.07 -1.27 3.30
N GLN A 122 12.87 -2.53 2.91
CA GLN A 122 13.71 -3.23 1.95
C GLN A 122 12.98 -3.45 0.62
N SER A 123 11.65 -3.50 0.66
CA SER A 123 10.82 -3.68 -0.52
C SER A 123 9.67 -2.70 -0.62
N VAL A 124 9.39 -2.28 -1.84
CA VAL A 124 8.24 -1.46 -2.21
C VAL A 124 7.51 -2.05 -3.41
N GLY A 125 6.18 -2.04 -3.38
CA GLY A 125 5.32 -2.41 -4.50
C GLY A 125 4.35 -1.29 -4.82
N ILE A 126 4.08 -1.05 -6.11
CA ILE A 126 3.29 0.10 -6.55
C ILE A 126 2.15 -0.36 -7.44
N GLY A 127 0.96 0.17 -7.18
CA GLY A 127 -0.22 0.01 -8.03
C GLY A 127 -0.82 1.37 -8.33
N ILE A 128 -1.11 1.64 -9.61
CA ILE A 128 -1.80 2.86 -10.04
C ILE A 128 -2.93 2.45 -10.97
N GLY A 129 -4.13 2.93 -10.66
CA GLY A 129 -5.36 2.64 -11.38
C GLY A 129 -5.95 3.87 -12.01
N LYS A 130 -7.25 3.80 -12.29
CA LYS A 130 -8.01 4.92 -12.86
C LYS A 130 -8.15 6.05 -11.86
N ARG A 131 -8.56 5.74 -10.62
CA ARG A 131 -8.84 6.75 -9.57
C ARG A 131 -7.98 6.57 -8.32
N PHE A 132 -7.34 5.43 -8.17
CA PHE A 132 -6.59 5.07 -6.97
C PHE A 132 -5.11 4.89 -7.27
N ALA A 133 -4.28 5.14 -6.26
CA ALA A 133 -2.88 4.76 -6.24
C ALA A 133 -2.56 4.17 -4.87
N VAL A 134 -1.78 3.10 -4.83
CA VAL A 134 -1.34 2.47 -3.59
C VAL A 134 0.13 2.14 -3.66
N VAL A 135 0.80 2.24 -2.50
CA VAL A 135 2.18 1.80 -2.33
C VAL A 135 2.26 0.91 -1.10
N TRP A 136 2.85 -0.26 -1.31
CA TRP A 136 3.09 -1.27 -0.29
C TRP A 136 4.56 -1.23 0.13
N PHE A 137 4.82 -1.30 1.43
CA PHE A 137 6.14 -1.33 2.03
C PHE A 137 6.30 -2.60 2.86
N ALA A 138 7.53 -3.14 2.86
CA ALA A 138 7.91 -4.18 3.79
C ALA A 138 9.35 -4.03 4.25
N ASP A 139 9.65 -4.58 5.42
CA ASP A 139 10.98 -4.60 6.05
C ASP A 139 11.85 -5.77 5.60
N ARG A 140 11.41 -6.50 4.58
CA ARG A 140 12.13 -7.62 3.96
C ARG A 140 12.18 -7.44 2.44
N ALA A 141 13.28 -7.90 1.84
CA ALA A 141 13.40 -8.03 0.39
C ALA A 141 12.53 -9.16 -0.16
N ASP A 142 12.28 -9.17 -1.48
CA ASP A 142 11.80 -10.39 -2.14
C ASP A 142 12.78 -11.54 -1.93
N ASP A 143 12.26 -12.73 -1.64
CA ASP A 143 13.07 -13.93 -1.69
C ASP A 143 13.62 -14.07 -3.11
N VAL A 144 14.94 -14.05 -3.24
CA VAL A 144 15.64 -14.41 -4.48
C VAL A 144 15.52 -15.91 -4.72
N ASN A 145 14.32 -16.36 -5.05
CA ASN A 145 14.16 -17.63 -5.73
C ASN A 145 14.30 -17.36 -7.23
N CYS A 146 15.54 -17.37 -7.72
CA CYS A 146 15.80 -17.76 -9.10
C CYS A 146 15.17 -19.15 -9.28
N ARG A 147 14.02 -19.23 -9.95
CA ARG A 147 13.48 -20.48 -10.49
C ARG A 147 13.46 -20.37 -11.99
#